data_AF-A0A556QTY7-F1
#
_entry.id   AF-A0A556QTY7-F1
#
_cell.length_a   1.000
_cell.length_b   1.000
_cell.length_c   1.000
_cell.angle_alpha   90.00
_cell.angle_beta   90.00
_cell.angle_gamma   90.00
#
_symmetry.space_group_name_H-M   'P 1'
#
loop_
_entity.id
_entity.type
_entity.pdbx_description
1 polymer ?
#
loop_
_entity_poly.entity_id
_entity_poly.type
_entity_poly.pdbx_seq_one_letter_code
_entity_poly.pdbx_strand_id
1 'polypeptide(L)'
;MYNKGIKTFEEFLENPFLGENIGNAIDIEFMLSLSKPAQNIIRYMVKKKTCLEDKFLFDVDDFNKFSGYKSRAVYLKGVIDLIMKNVLAKTKLPHLYWVNKGILDKSSLISVM
;
A
#
# COMPACT_ATOMS: atom_id res chain seq x y z
N MET A 1 -14.64 -18.73 17.71
CA MET A 1 -15.18 -18.49 16.36
C MET A 1 -14.02 -18.21 15.43
N TYR A 2 -13.75 -19.10 14.46
CA TYR A 2 -12.70 -18.89 13.47
C TYR A 2 -13.12 -17.75 12.53
N ASN A 3 -12.38 -16.64 12.53
CA ASN A 3 -12.49 -15.63 11.48
C ASN A 3 -12.19 -16.31 10.15
N LYS A 4 -13.23 -16.54 9.33
CA LYS A 4 -13.09 -16.97 7.93
C LYS A 4 -12.42 -15.83 7.18
N GLY A 5 -11.10 -15.80 7.24
CA GLY A 5 -10.27 -14.73 6.70
C GLY A 5 -10.39 -14.64 5.17
N ILE A 6 -9.97 -13.49 4.65
CA ILE A 6 -9.86 -13.06 3.24
C ILE A 6 -9.37 -14.14 2.27
N LYS A 7 -8.68 -15.17 2.77
CA LYS A 7 -8.25 -16.39 2.06
C LYS A 7 -9.38 -17.15 1.34
N THR A 8 -10.65 -16.90 1.65
CA THR A 8 -11.79 -17.61 1.03
C THR A 8 -12.28 -17.00 -0.29
N PHE A 9 -11.75 -15.85 -0.72
CA PHE A 9 -12.07 -15.27 -2.02
C PHE A 9 -10.97 -15.58 -3.03
N GLU A 10 -11.31 -16.22 -4.15
CA GLU A 10 -10.34 -16.64 -5.19
C GLU A 10 -9.46 -15.49 -5.70
N GLU A 11 -10.03 -14.29 -5.78
CA GLU A 11 -9.35 -13.07 -6.23
C GLU A 11 -8.22 -12.65 -5.28
N PHE A 12 -8.28 -13.09 -4.01
CA PHE A 12 -7.29 -12.77 -2.99
C PHE A 12 -6.22 -13.86 -2.86
N LEU A 13 -6.41 -15.05 -3.43
CA LEU A 13 -5.39 -16.11 -3.43
C LEU A 13 -4.09 -15.68 -4.11
N GLU A 14 -4.15 -14.68 -4.99
CA GLU A 14 -3.01 -14.12 -5.71
C GLU A 14 -2.31 -12.97 -4.99
N ASN A 15 -2.77 -12.57 -3.80
CA ASN A 15 -2.09 -11.52 -3.04
C ASN A 15 -0.72 -12.06 -2.57
N PRO A 16 0.40 -11.52 -3.07
CA PRO A 16 1.74 -12.03 -2.77
C PRO A 16 2.17 -11.74 -1.34
N PHE A 17 1.41 -10.91 -0.61
CA PHE A 17 1.65 -10.58 0.79
C PHE A 17 0.81 -11.45 1.75
N LEU A 18 0.10 -12.48 1.25
CA LEU A 18 -0.56 -13.46 2.09
C LEU A 18 0.44 -14.50 2.61
N GLY A 19 1.02 -14.22 3.76
CA GLY A 19 2.10 -15.01 4.36
C GLY A 19 2.94 -14.08 5.24
N GLU A 20 3.88 -14.62 6.00
CA GLU A 20 4.73 -13.90 6.96
C GLU A 20 5.15 -12.48 6.51
N ASN A 21 5.22 -11.54 7.45
CA ASN A 21 5.57 -10.13 7.20
C ASN A 21 6.85 -9.99 6.34
N ILE A 22 6.68 -9.82 5.02
CA ILE A 22 7.80 -9.67 4.10
C ILE A 22 8.19 -8.20 4.04
N GLY A 23 8.99 -7.72 5.00
CA GLY A 23 9.61 -6.39 4.88
C GLY A 23 9.90 -5.70 6.20
N ASN A 24 10.85 -4.76 6.13
CA ASN A 24 11.14 -3.86 7.24
C ASN A 24 10.01 -2.83 7.38
N ALA A 25 9.69 -2.49 8.62
CA ALA A 25 8.79 -1.39 8.97
C ALA A 25 9.12 -0.10 8.20
N ILE A 26 8.11 0.67 7.79
CA ILE A 26 8.32 2.05 7.34
C ILE A 26 8.90 2.86 8.51
N ASP A 27 10.12 3.35 8.32
CA ASP A 27 10.79 4.30 9.18
C ASP A 27 11.13 5.59 8.42
N ILE A 28 11.81 6.52 9.10
CA ILE A 28 12.17 7.82 8.53
C ILE A 28 13.15 7.63 7.35
N GLU A 29 14.13 6.73 7.45
CA GLU A 29 15.12 6.49 6.39
C GLU A 29 14.45 5.94 5.13
N PHE A 30 13.55 4.97 5.29
CA PHE A 30 12.74 4.44 4.22
C PHE A 30 11.93 5.55 3.54
N MET A 31 11.22 6.38 4.31
CA MET A 31 10.44 7.49 3.76
C MET A 31 11.29 8.51 3.01
N LEU A 32 12.50 8.81 3.48
CA LEU A 32 13.43 9.71 2.80
C LEU A 32 14.00 9.10 1.51
N SER A 33 14.12 7.78 1.44
CA SER A 33 14.55 7.07 0.23
C SER A 33 13.51 7.08 -0.90
N LEU A 34 12.23 7.32 -0.58
CA LEU A 34 11.14 7.33 -1.53
C LEU A 34 11.04 8.64 -2.31
N SER A 35 10.61 8.53 -3.56
CA SER A 35 10.20 9.67 -4.37
C SER A 35 9.04 10.44 -3.71
N LYS A 36 8.94 11.74 -3.98
CA LYS A 36 7.87 12.58 -3.41
C LYS A 36 6.45 12.03 -3.70
N PRO A 37 6.14 11.54 -4.92
CA PRO A 37 4.85 10.89 -5.18
C PRO A 37 4.63 9.63 -4.35
N ALA A 38 5.65 8.78 -4.17
CA ALA A 38 5.56 7.57 -3.34
C ALA A 38 5.27 7.91 -1.87
N GLN A 39 5.99 8.90 -1.31
CA GLN A 39 5.70 9.39 0.05
C GLN A 39 4.26 9.88 0.20
N ASN A 40 3.70 10.55 -0.81
CA ASN A 40 2.32 11.02 -0.77
C ASN A 40 1.30 9.88 -0.83
N ILE A 41 1.59 8.82 -1.59
CA ILE A 41 0.79 7.60 -1.59
C ILE A 41 0.82 6.92 -0.21
N ILE A 42 1.98 6.83 0.44
CA ILE A 42 2.08 6.30 1.81
C ILE A 42 1.25 7.15 2.79
N ARG A 43 1.43 8.48 2.79
CA ARG A 43 0.62 9.38 3.64
C ARG A 43 -0.88 9.20 3.42
N TYR A 44 -1.29 9.01 2.18
CA TYR A 44 -2.68 8.72 1.83
C TYR A 44 -3.17 7.39 2.42
N MET A 45 -2.42 6.29 2.24
CA MET A 45 -2.78 4.98 2.78
C MET A 45 -2.88 5.00 4.31
N VAL A 46 -1.96 5.72 4.97
CA VAL A 46 -1.99 5.93 6.42
C VAL A 46 -3.24 6.71 6.84
N LYS A 47 -3.54 7.83 6.16
CA LYS A 47 -4.72 8.65 6.45
C LYS A 47 -6.02 7.88 6.25
N LYS A 48 -6.12 7.06 5.20
CA LYS A 48 -7.26 6.19 4.91
C LYS A 48 -7.32 4.95 5.78
N LYS A 49 -6.28 4.69 6.58
CA LYS A 49 -6.14 3.49 7.41
C LYS A 49 -6.25 2.22 6.57
N THR A 50 -5.69 2.24 5.37
CA THR A 50 -5.74 1.12 4.43
C THR A 50 -5.02 -0.12 4.97
N CYS A 51 -4.09 0.07 5.92
CA CYS A 51 -3.45 -1.01 6.70
C CYS A 51 -4.31 -1.59 7.83
N LEU A 52 -5.52 -1.07 8.06
CA LEU A 52 -6.49 -1.60 9.00
C LEU A 52 -7.69 -2.25 8.30
N GLU A 53 -7.79 -2.10 6.98
CA GLU A 53 -8.83 -2.75 6.19
C GLU A 53 -8.49 -4.23 6.00
N ASP A 54 -9.51 -5.09 6.06
CA ASP A 54 -9.34 -6.54 5.86
C ASP A 54 -8.68 -6.85 4.50
N LYS A 55 -8.89 -6.01 3.49
CA LYS A 55 -8.47 -6.28 2.11
C LYS A 55 -7.10 -5.73 1.74
N PHE A 56 -6.55 -4.78 2.50
CA PHE A 56 -5.23 -4.16 2.25
C PHE A 56 -5.02 -3.73 0.78
N LEU A 57 -5.92 -2.90 0.27
CA LEU A 57 -5.94 -2.49 -1.15
C LEU A 57 -5.69 -0.99 -1.31
N PHE A 58 -4.78 -0.62 -2.19
CA PHE A 58 -4.59 0.74 -2.64
C PHE A 58 -5.32 0.98 -3.96
N ASP A 59 -6.29 1.89 -3.95
CA ASP A 59 -7.01 2.36 -5.13
C ASP A 59 -6.42 3.68 -5.64
N VAL A 60 -5.83 3.63 -6.84
CA VAL A 60 -5.25 4.77 -7.53
C VAL A 60 -6.29 5.81 -7.92
N ASP A 61 -7.50 5.41 -8.27
CA ASP A 61 -8.54 6.33 -8.69
C ASP A 61 -9.10 7.10 -7.49
N ASP A 62 -9.22 6.47 -6.31
CA ASP A 62 -9.54 7.18 -5.06
C ASP A 62 -8.38 8.12 -4.65
N PHE A 63 -7.13 7.67 -4.78
CA PHE A 63 -5.96 8.53 -4.54
C PHE A 63 -5.92 9.75 -5.45
N ASN A 64 -6.28 9.62 -6.72
CA ASN A 64 -6.30 10.76 -7.66
C ASN A 64 -7.33 11.80 -7.26
N LYS A 65 -8.52 11.36 -6.83
CA LYS A 65 -9.56 12.26 -6.30
C LYS A 65 -9.07 12.99 -5.05
N PHE A 66 -8.28 12.32 -4.20
CA PHE A 66 -7.74 12.90 -2.98
C PHE A 66 -6.56 13.86 -3.21
N SER A 67 -5.62 13.48 -4.07
CA SER A 67 -4.35 14.18 -4.26
C SER A 67 -4.45 15.42 -5.15
N GLY A 68 -5.49 15.50 -5.99
CA GLY A 68 -5.66 16.59 -6.95
C GLY A 68 -4.60 16.61 -8.06
N TYR A 69 -3.86 15.51 -8.24
CA TYR A 69 -2.89 15.43 -9.33
C TYR A 69 -3.57 15.49 -10.69
N LYS A 70 -3.14 16.43 -11.53
CA LYS A 70 -3.69 16.64 -12.87
C LYS A 70 -3.19 15.64 -13.92
N SER A 71 -2.10 14.91 -13.62
CA SER A 71 -1.43 14.03 -14.57
C SER A 71 -1.19 12.64 -14.00
N ARG A 72 -1.56 11.64 -14.80
CA ARG A 72 -1.38 10.22 -14.51
C ARG A 72 0.07 9.80 -14.34
N ALA A 73 0.97 10.46 -15.06
CA ALA A 73 2.41 10.16 -14.98
C ALA A 73 3.00 10.44 -13.59
N VAL A 74 2.45 11.41 -12.85
CA VAL A 74 3.01 11.86 -11.56
C VAL A 74 2.83 10.80 -10.49
N TYR A 75 1.63 10.25 -10.34
CA TYR A 75 1.39 9.19 -9.35
C TYR A 75 1.95 7.85 -9.80
N LEU A 76 1.99 7.56 -11.11
CA LEU A 76 2.54 6.30 -11.63
C LEU A 76 4.02 6.13 -11.25
N LYS A 77 4.79 7.21 -11.24
CA LYS A 77 6.18 7.19 -10.73
C LYS A 77 6.23 6.72 -9.27
N GLY A 78 5.32 7.22 -8.44
CA GLY A 78 5.22 6.81 -7.03
C GLY A 78 4.78 5.34 -6.87
N VAL A 79 3.83 4.89 -7.69
CA VAL A 79 3.39 3.48 -7.69
C VAL A 79 4.53 2.55 -8.08
N ILE A 80 5.29 2.88 -9.13
CA ILE A 80 6.44 2.07 -9.57
C ILE A 80 7.50 1.99 -8.47
N ASP A 81 7.82 3.11 -7.85
CA ASP A 81 8.78 3.18 -6.75
C ASP A 81 8.35 2.28 -5.57
N LEU A 82 7.08 2.33 -5.19
CA LEU A 82 6.52 1.48 -4.13
C LEU A 82 6.47 -0.01 -4.51
N ILE A 83 6.29 -0.35 -5.79
CA ILE A 83 6.42 -1.74 -6.27
C ILE A 83 7.87 -2.21 -6.15
N MET A 84 8.84 -1.39 -6.58
CA MET A 84 10.27 -1.71 -6.48
C MET A 84 10.75 -1.88 -5.03
N LYS A 85 10.05 -1.27 -4.07
CA LYS A 85 10.30 -1.38 -2.63
C LYS A 85 9.44 -2.44 -1.92
N ASN A 86 8.72 -3.29 -2.66
CA ASN A 86 7.83 -4.33 -2.11
C ASN A 86 6.72 -3.81 -1.19
N VAL A 87 6.33 -2.54 -1.33
CA VAL A 87 5.19 -1.95 -0.60
C VAL A 87 3.86 -2.25 -1.31
N LEU A 88 3.89 -2.22 -2.65
CA LEU A 88 2.73 -2.49 -3.50
C LEU A 88 2.99 -3.68 -4.41
N ALA A 89 1.94 -4.42 -4.75
CA ALA A 89 1.95 -5.37 -5.84
C ALA A 89 0.70 -5.18 -6.73
N LYS A 90 0.82 -5.52 -8.01
CA LYS A 90 -0.32 -5.41 -8.94
C LYS A 90 -1.40 -6.43 -8.58
N THR A 91 -2.66 -6.02 -8.71
CA THR A 91 -3.78 -6.95 -8.80
C THR A 91 -4.12 -7.22 -10.28
N LYS A 92 -5.14 -8.06 -10.55
CA LYS A 92 -5.73 -8.18 -11.89
C LYS A 92 -6.44 -6.91 -12.35
N LEU A 93 -6.84 -6.05 -11.41
CA LEU A 93 -7.56 -4.82 -11.69
C LEU A 93 -6.56 -3.66 -11.87
N PRO A 94 -6.62 -2.91 -12.99
CA PRO A 94 -5.56 -1.97 -13.37
C PRO A 94 -5.43 -0.74 -12.46
N HIS A 95 -6.43 -0.48 -11.61
CA HIS A 95 -6.46 0.66 -10.67
C HIS A 95 -6.22 0.22 -9.21
N LEU A 96 -6.19 -1.09 -8.93
CA LEU A 96 -6.03 -1.63 -7.58
C LEU A 96 -4.69 -2.32 -7.40
N TYR A 97 -4.10 -2.13 -6.23
CA TYR A 97 -2.82 -2.70 -5.82
C TYR A 97 -2.96 -3.36 -4.46
N TRP A 98 -2.33 -4.52 -4.30
CA TRP A 98 -2.12 -5.13 -3.00
C TRP A 98 -1.15 -4.29 -2.18
N VAL A 99 -1.43 -4.13 -0.90
CA VAL A 99 -0.59 -3.41 0.06
C VAL A 99 0.08 -4.41 0.99
N ASN A 100 1.40 -4.29 1.13
CA ASN A 100 2.16 -5.11 2.06
C ASN A 100 1.92 -4.68 3.51
N LYS A 101 1.19 -5.50 4.27
CA LYS A 101 0.85 -5.21 5.67
C LYS A 101 2.06 -5.14 6.57
N GLY A 102 3.09 -5.97 6.35
CA GLY A 102 4.26 -6.04 7.23
C GLY A 102 5.05 -4.73 7.29
N ILE A 103 4.93 -3.91 6.24
CA ILE A 103 5.63 -2.64 6.11
C ILE A 103 4.83 -1.48 6.74
N LEU A 104 3.50 -1.59 6.83
CA LEU A 104 2.57 -0.54 7.28
C LEU A 104 1.90 -0.83 8.63
N ASP A 105 2.46 -1.73 9.43
CA ASP A 105 1.92 -2.05 10.76
C ASP A 105 1.93 -0.80 11.67
N LYS A 106 1.02 -0.76 12.63
CA LYS A 106 0.79 0.35 13.57
C LYS A 106 2.07 0.81 14.28
N SER A 107 2.98 -0.12 14.60
CA SER A 107 4.25 0.18 15.25
C SER A 107 5.17 1.03 14.37
N SER A 108 5.19 0.76 13.07
CA SER A 108 5.97 1.50 12.06
C SER A 108 5.46 2.93 11.88
N LEU A 109 4.14 3.10 11.90
CA LEU A 109 3.50 4.41 11.67
C LEU A 109 3.72 5.42 12.80
N ILE A 110 3.85 4.94 14.05
CA ILE A 110 4.14 5.79 15.21
C ILE A 110 5.56 6.39 15.14
N SER A 111 6.50 5.74 14.43
CA SER A 111 7.89 6.22 14.30
C SER A 111 8.05 7.37 13.29
N VAL A 112 7.03 7.66 12.47
CA VAL A 112 7.13 8.57 11.32
C VAL A 112 6.16 9.76 11.41
N MET A 113 5.17 9.70 12.32
CA MET A 113 4.27 10.81 12.66
C MET A 113 4.88 11.75 13.69
#